data_AF-A0A2E6ZIQ4-F1
#
_entry.id   AF-A0A2E6ZIQ4-F1
#
_cell.length_a   1.000
_cell.length_b   1.000
_cell.length_c   1.000
_cell.angle_alpha   90.00
_cell.angle_beta   90.00
_cell.angle_gamma   90.00
#
_symmetry.space_group_name_H-M   'P 1'
#
loop_
_entity.id
_entity.type
_entity.pdbx_description
1 polymer ?
#
loop_
_entity_poly.entity_id
_entity_poly.type
_entity_poly.pdbx_seq_one_letter_code
_entity_poly.pdbx_strand_id
1 'polypeptide(L)' 'MPRGRNKKPPELGDYIEHTCSLNGRFEGTVIQLLGMQFVYETGDGNTRFCMYREDWKHIDDN' A
#
# COMPACT_ATOMS: atom_id res chain seq x y z
N MET A 1 8.07 -2.86 26.47
CA MET A 1 8.15 -1.48 25.93
C MET A 1 7.35 -1.46 24.62
N PRO A 2 6.23 -0.72 24.48
CA PRO A 2 5.56 -0.64 23.18
C PRO A 2 6.05 0.63 22.46
N ARG A 3 6.93 0.48 21.48
CA ARG A 3 7.27 1.58 20.56
C ARG A 3 7.15 1.06 19.14
N GLY A 4 6.19 1.60 18.42
CA GLY A 4 6.04 1.39 16.99
C GLY A 4 4.60 1.60 16.62
N ARG A 5 4.30 2.73 15.99
CA ARG A 5 3.01 3.06 15.38
C ARG A 5 2.45 1.79 14.72
N ASN A 6 1.28 1.33 15.16
CA ASN A 6 0.50 0.31 14.46
C ASN A 6 0.19 0.88 13.06
N LYS A 7 1.08 0.70 12.09
CA LYS A 7 0.68 0.72 10.69
C LYS A 7 -0.28 -0.46 10.58
N LYS A 8 -1.58 -0.17 10.54
CA LYS A 8 -2.57 -1.20 10.27
C LYS A 8 -2.12 -1.91 9.00
N PRO A 9 -2.07 -3.25 8.98
CA PRO A 9 -1.83 -3.95 7.73
C PRO A 9 -2.89 -3.47 6.72
N PRO A 10 -2.53 -3.24 5.45
CA PRO A 10 -3.51 -2.91 4.46
C PRO A 10 -4.49 -4.09 4.33
N GLU A 11 -5.75 -3.77 4.13
CA GLU A 11 -6.82 -4.72 3.96
C GLU A 11 -7.19 -4.82 2.48
N LEU A 12 -7.91 -5.87 2.10
CA LEU A 12 -8.37 -6.04 0.73
C LEU A 12 -9.43 -4.97 0.43
N GLY A 13 -9.23 -4.17 -0.62
CA GLY A 13 -10.09 -3.06 -0.98
C GLY A 13 -9.65 -1.69 -0.45
N ASP A 14 -8.59 -1.63 0.37
CA ASP A 14 -8.05 -0.35 0.86
C ASP A 14 -7.37 0.45 -0.26
N TYR A 15 -7.49 1.77 -0.20
CA TYR A 15 -6.81 2.67 -1.13
C TYR A 15 -5.47 3.11 -0.56
N ILE A 16 -4.37 2.75 -1.20
CA ILE A 16 -3.02 3.02 -0.71
C ILE A 16 -2.24 3.94 -1.65
N GLU A 17 -1.44 4.82 -1.06
CA GLU A 17 -0.40 5.59 -1.73
C GLU A 17 0.95 4.90 -1.50
N HIS A 18 1.50 4.35 -2.57
CA HIS A 18 2.86 3.83 -2.63
C HIS A 18 3.81 4.93 -3.14
N THR A 19 4.83 5.26 -2.35
CA THR A 19 5.91 6.17 -2.76
C THR A 19 7.12 5.36 -3.19
N CYS A 20 7.39 5.31 -4.48
CA CYS A 20 8.56 4.68 -5.05
C CYS A 20 9.67 5.72 -5.25
N SER A 21 10.82 5.56 -4.59
CA SER A 21 11.93 6.52 -4.64
C SER A 21 12.43 6.84 -6.05
N LEU A 22 12.26 5.91 -7.01
CA LEU A 22 12.65 6.08 -8.41
C LEU A 22 11.54 6.62 -9.33
N ASN A 23 10.27 6.41 -8.98
CA ASN A 23 9.16 6.61 -9.92
C ASN A 23 8.06 7.56 -9.40
N GLY A 24 8.19 8.10 -8.18
CA GLY A 24 7.22 9.02 -7.59
C GLY A 24 6.14 8.31 -6.79
N ARG A 25 4.98 8.96 -6.63
CA ARG A 25 3.85 8.46 -5.85
C ARG A 25 2.84 7.79 -6.77
N PHE A 26 2.33 6.65 -6.34
CA PHE A 26 1.34 5.86 -7.04
C PHE A 26 0.21 5.54 -6.08
N GLU A 27 -1.00 5.72 -6.56
CA GLU A 27 -2.20 5.48 -5.78
C GLU A 27 -3.00 4.35 -6.42
N GLY A 28 -3.59 3.51 -5.59
CA GLY A 28 -4.38 2.38 -6.08
C GLY A 28 -5.03 1.57 -4.98
N THR A 29 -5.90 0.66 -5.40
CA THR A 29 -6.71 -0.16 -4.51
C THR A 29 -6.07 -1.52 -4.30
N VAL A 30 -5.93 -1.96 -3.06
CA VAL A 30 -5.36 -3.27 -2.73
C VAL A 30 -6.30 -4.38 -3.21
N ILE A 31 -5.84 -5.17 -4.17
CA ILE A 31 -6.60 -6.29 -4.75
C ILE A 31 -6.16 -7.64 -4.21
N GLN A 32 -4.98 -7.75 -3.61
CA GLN A 32 -4.48 -9.00 -3.07
C GLN A 32 -3.48 -8.77 -1.93
N LEU A 33 -3.64 -9.53 -0.85
CA LEU A 33 -2.69 -9.53 0.26
C LEU A 33 -1.83 -10.78 0.18
N LEU A 34 -0.51 -10.60 0.13
CA LEU A 34 0.46 -11.68 0.33
C LEU A 34 1.11 -11.53 1.71
N GLY A 35 1.77 -12.58 2.18
CA GLY A 35 2.32 -12.61 3.54
C GLY A 35 3.37 -11.53 3.82
N MET A 36 4.20 -11.16 2.83
CA MET A 36 5.26 -10.15 2.98
C MET A 36 5.07 -8.88 2.12
N GLN A 37 4.11 -8.91 1.20
CA GLN A 37 3.82 -7.85 0.24
C GLN A 37 2.34 -7.84 -0.08
N PHE A 38 1.84 -6.81 -0.75
CA PHE A 38 0.47 -6.73 -1.21
C PHE A 38 0.44 -6.21 -2.65
N VAL A 39 -0.59 -6.59 -3.39
CA VAL A 39 -0.85 -6.15 -4.77
C VAL A 39 -1.98 -5.15 -4.75
N TYR A 40 -1.77 -4.04 -5.44
CA TYR A 40 -2.75 -2.99 -5.63
C TYR A 40 -2.89 -2.67 -7.12
N GLU A 41 -4.10 -2.31 -7.53
CA GLU A 41 -4.42 -1.86 -8.88
C GLU A 41 -4.50 -0.34 -8.90
N THR A 42 -3.70 0.26 -9.80
CA THR A 42 -3.72 1.70 -10.05
C THR A 42 -4.90 2.07 -10.95
N GLY A 43 -5.38 3.31 -10.90
CA GLY A 43 -6.49 3.79 -11.74
C GLY A 43 -6.26 3.65 -13.25
N ASP A 44 -5.01 3.47 -13.68
CA ASP A 44 -4.60 3.20 -15.06
C ASP A 44 -4.82 1.72 -15.49
N GLY A 45 -5.33 0.85 -14.61
CA GLY A 45 -5.50 -0.58 -14.86
C GLY A 45 -4.19 -1.38 -14.78
N ASN A 46 -3.13 -0.77 -14.23
CA ASN A 46 -1.88 -1.46 -13.98
C ASN A 46 -1.85 -2.01 -12.55
N THR A 47 -1.54 -3.28 -12.41
CA THR A 47 -1.32 -3.93 -11.12
C THR A 47 0.13 -3.78 -10.68
N ARG A 48 0.34 -3.38 -9.43
CA ARG A 48 1.64 -3.22 -8.80
C ARG A 48 1.68 -3.94 -7.48
N PHE A 49 2.88 -4.30 -7.04
CA PHE A 49 3.11 -4.85 -5.72
C PHE A 49 3.92 -3.87 -4.87
N CYS A 50 3.66 -3.86 -3.58
CA CYS A 50 4.44 -3.11 -2.60
C CYS A 50 4.72 -3.99 -1.39
N MET A 51 5.94 -3.93 -0.86
CA MET A 51 6.26 -4.60 0.40
C MET A 51 5.76 -3.80 1.58
N TYR A 52 5.36 -4.49 2.66
CA TYR A 52 4.97 -3.80 3.90
C TYR A 52 6.10 -2.93 4.50
N ARG A 53 7.35 -3.22 4.13
CA ARG A 53 8.55 -2.49 4.57
C ARG A 53 8.87 -1.26 3.72
N GLU A 54 8.26 -1.09 2.55
CA GLU A 54 8.46 0.08 1.70
C GLU A 54 7.69 1.32 2.22
N ASP A 55 7.93 2.45 1.57
CA ASP A 55 7.21 3.70 1.82
C ASP A 55 5.83 3.65 1.18
N TRP A 56 4.86 3.14 1.94
CA TRP A 56 3.43 3.21 1.60
C TRP A 56 2.62 3.81 2.74
N LYS A 57 1.48 4.39 2.37
CA LYS A 57 0.49 4.99 3.27
C LYS A 57 -0.90 4.54 2.88
N HIS A 58 -1.73 4.27 3.88
CA HIS A 58 -3.15 4.08 3.66
C HIS A 58 -3.82 5.45 3.52
N ILE A 59 -4.56 5.67 2.42
CA ILE A 59 -5.44 6.82 2.24
C ILE A 59 -6.83 6.35 2.66
N ASP A 60 -7.11 6.46 3.96
CA ASP A 60 -8.47 6.41 4.48
C ASP A 60 -9.02 7.83 4.34
N ASP A 61 -9.80 8.08 3.28
CA ASP A 61 -10.59 9.30 3.17
C ASP A 61 -11.71 9.20 4.22
N ASN A 62 -11.54 9.93 5.33
CA ASN A 62 -12.49 9.99 6.44
C ASN A 62 -13.47 11.14 6.28
#